data_AF-A0A968M116-F1
#
_entry.id   AF-A0A968M116-F1
#
_cell.length_a   1.000
_cell.length_b   1.000
_cell.length_c   1.000
_cell.angle_alpha   90.00
_cell.angle_beta   90.00
_cell.angle_gamma   90.00
#
_symmetry.space_group_name_H-M   'P 1'
#
loop_
_entity.id
_entity.type
_entity.pdbx_description
1 polymer ?
#
loop_
_entity_poly.entity_id
_entity_poly.type
_entity_poly.pdbx_seq_one_letter_code
_entity_poly.pdbx_strand_id
1 'polypeptide(L)' 'MDNNVAYDKAYQFAIRIVKAYRYLCAEKSEFVLSKQLLRSGTSIGANITEAKGGISKADFSAKISIAYKETP' A
#
# COMPACT_ATOMS: atom_id res chain seq x y z
N MET A 1 21.77 -5.93 2.79
CA MET A 1 20.33 -5.72 3.03
C MET A 1 20.04 -4.30 2.60
N ASP A 2 19.48 -4.12 1.39
CA ASP A 2 19.11 -2.79 0.90
C ASP A 2 17.93 -2.25 1.72
N ASN A 3 18.24 -1.37 2.67
CA ASN A 3 17.27 -0.63 3.48
C ASN A 3 16.48 0.33 2.58
N ASN A 4 15.46 -0.18 1.89
CA ASN A 4 14.49 0.66 1.21
C ASN A 4 13.49 1.18 2.25
N VAL A 5 13.80 2.36 2.81
CA VAL A 5 12.99 3.04 3.83
C VAL A 5 11.54 3.22 3.39
N ALA A 6 11.28 3.44 2.09
CA ALA A 6 9.93 3.58 1.58
C ALA A 6 9.16 2.26 1.66
N TYR A 7 9.79 1.12 1.33
CA TYR A 7 9.20 -0.20 1.48
C TYR A 7 8.86 -0.52 2.94
N ASP A 8 9.80 -0.30 3.87
CA ASP A 8 9.58 -0.60 5.29
C ASP A 8 8.41 0.22 5.85
N LYS A 9 8.36 1.51 5.51
CA LYS A 9 7.23 2.39 5.88
C LYS A 9 5.92 1.93 5.26
N ALA A 10 5.91 1.55 3.98
CA ALA A 10 4.72 1.06 3.30
C ALA A 10 4.22 -0.26 3.91
N TYR A 11 5.12 -1.15 4.31
CA TYR A 11 4.78 -2.40 4.99
C TYR A 11 4.13 -2.14 6.36
N GLN A 12 4.74 -1.27 7.18
CA GLN A 12 4.14 -0.89 8.46
C GLN A 12 2.80 -0.16 8.30
N PHE A 13 2.66 0.66 7.26
CA PHE A 13 1.40 1.30 6.91
C PHE A 13 0.32 0.28 6.51
N ALA A 14 0.65 -0.71 5.70
CA ALA A 14 -0.28 -1.79 5.32
C ALA A 14 -0.80 -2.55 6.54
N ILE A 15 0.06 -2.85 7.53
CA ILE A 15 -0.36 -3.46 8.80
C ILE A 15 -1.38 -2.57 9.54
N ARG A 16 -1.15 -1.25 9.57
CA ARG A 16 -2.08 -0.30 10.20
C ARG A 16 -3.42 -0.25 9.47
N ILE A 17 -3.41 -0.28 8.14
CA ILE A 17 -4.62 -0.28 7.32
C ILE A 17 -5.45 -1.55 7.56
N VAL A 18 -4.81 -2.73 7.64
CA VAL A 18 -5.50 -3.98 7.97
C VAL A 18 -6.15 -3.90 9.36
N LYS A 19 -5.46 -3.34 10.36
CA LYS A 19 -6.03 -3.13 11.70
C LYS A 19 -7.20 -2.14 11.67
N ALA A 20 -7.08 -1.04 10.91
CA ALA A 20 -8.15 -0.06 10.75
C ALA A 20 -9.39 -0.67 10.06
N TYR A 21 -9.20 -1.44 8.99
CA TYR A 21 -10.28 -2.16 8.31
C TYR A 21 -11.04 -3.07 9.28
N ARG A 22 -10.31 -3.89 10.06
CA ARG A 22 -10.91 -4.78 11.05
C ARG A 22 -11.74 -4.01 12.09
N TYR A 23 -11.21 -2.90 12.60
CA TYR A 23 -11.91 -2.04 13.55
C TYR A 23 -13.19 -1.43 12.94
N LEU A 24 -13.10 -0.88 11.72
CA LEU A 24 -14.25 -0.26 11.04
C LEU A 24 -15.37 -1.29 10.77
N CYS A 25 -15.01 -2.51 10.38
CA CYS A 25 -15.99 -3.57 10.17
C CYS A 25 -16.60 -4.08 11.48
N ALA A 26 -15.79 -4.28 12.54
CA ALA A 26 -16.27 -4.86 13.79
C ALA A 26 -17.03 -3.87 14.68
N GLU A 27 -16.52 -2.64 14.82
CA GLU A 27 -17.02 -1.67 15.80
C GLU A 27 -17.95 -0.62 15.19
N LYS A 28 -17.82 -0.36 13.88
CA LYS A 28 -18.57 0.68 13.18
C LYS A 28 -19.53 0.14 12.14
N SER A 29 -19.51 -1.17 11.88
CA SER A 29 -20.30 -1.82 10.83
C SER A 29 -20.18 -1.09 9.48
N GLU A 30 -18.97 -0.59 9.17
CA GLU A 30 -18.69 0.10 7.92
C GLU A 30 -17.90 -0.84 7.00
N PHE A 31 -18.43 -1.08 5.79
CA PHE A 31 -17.96 -2.13 4.88
C PHE A 31 -17.60 -1.63 3.48
N VAL A 32 -18.02 -0.42 3.11
CA VAL A 32 -17.86 0.12 1.75
C VAL A 32 -16.56 0.92 1.67
N LEU A 33 -16.41 1.93 2.52
CA LEU A 33 -15.23 2.79 2.53
C LEU A 33 -14.02 2.07 3.13
N SER A 34 -14.23 1.24 4.14
CA SER A 34 -13.20 0.42 4.78
C SER A 34 -12.57 -0.55 3.78
N LYS A 35 -13.38 -1.13 2.88
CA LYS A 35 -12.89 -2.00 1.81
C LYS A 35 -12.10 -1.22 0.75
N GLN A 36 -12.51 0.00 0.41
CA GLN A 36 -11.74 0.87 -0.49
C GLN A 36 -10.40 1.25 0.14
N LEU A 37 -10.40 1.65 1.41
CA LEU A 37 -9.21 1.96 2.20
C LEU A 37 -8.25 0.77 2.32
N LEU A 38 -8.79 -0.44 2.55
CA LEU A 38 -7.98 -1.65 2.60
C LEU A 38 -7.23 -1.87 1.29
N ARG A 39 -7.93 -1.73 0.16
CA ARG A 39 -7.36 -1.93 -1.17
C ARG A 39 -6.28 -0.90 -1.49
N SER A 40 -6.57 0.39 -1.32
CA SER A 40 -5.60 1.45 -1.63
C SER A 40 -4.42 1.47 -0.64
N GLY A 41 -4.68 1.29 0.64
CA GLY A 41 -3.64 1.32 1.65
C GLY A 41 -2.65 0.16 1.58
N THR A 42 -3.07 -1.01 1.07
CA THR A 42 -2.17 -2.17 0.88
C THR A 42 -1.50 -2.21 -0.49
N SER A 43 -2.08 -1.57 -1.52
CA SER A 43 -1.51 -1.52 -2.87
C SER A 43 -0.23 -0.69 -2.97
N ILE A 44 0.00 0.27 -2.06
CA ILE A 44 1.23 1.08 -2.00
C ILE A 44 2.47 0.18 -1.89
N GLY A 45 2.48 -0.73 -0.91
CA GLY A 45 3.60 -1.66 -0.69
C GLY A 45 3.75 -2.67 -1.83
N ALA A 46 2.64 -3.11 -2.42
CA ALA A 46 2.65 -4.00 -3.57
C ALA A 46 3.34 -3.35 -4.79
N ASN A 47 2.96 -2.11 -5.13
CA ASN A 47 3.55 -1.38 -6.25
C ASN A 47 5.04 -1.06 -6.02
N ILE A 48 5.46 -0.75 -4.79
CA ILE A 48 6.89 -0.57 -4.45
C ILE A 48 7.66 -1.89 -4.64
N THR A 49 7.03 -3.03 -4.31
CA THR A 49 7.63 -4.36 -4.50
C THR A 49 7.77 -4.69 -5.99
N GLU A 50 6.74 -4.41 -6.79
CA GLU A 50 6.81 -4.56 -8.24
C GLU A 50 7.87 -3.66 -8.87
N ALA A 51 7.99 -2.41 -8.41
CA ALA A 51 9.03 -1.49 -8.88
C ALA A 51 10.45 -2.07 -8.67
N LYS A 52 10.71 -2.72 -7.53
CA LYS A 52 12.01 -3.37 -7.26
C LYS A 52 12.35 -4.48 -8.26
N GLY A 53 11.34 -5.17 -8.80
CA GLY A 53 11.50 -6.20 -9.82
C GLY A 53 11.46 -5.68 -11.26
N GLY A 54 11.37 -4.37 -11.45
CA GLY A 54 11.18 -3.76 -12.77
C GLY A 54 12.36 -3.99 -13.71
N ILE A 55 12.05 -4.18 -14.99
CA ILE A 55 13.05 -4.51 -16.03
C ILE A 55 13.78 -3.28 -16.57
N SER A 56 13.34 -2.07 -16.21
CA SER A 56 13.94 -0.80 -16.66
C SER A 56 13.68 0.34 -15.68
N LYS A 57 14.43 1.44 -15.82
CA LYS A 57 14.18 2.68 -15.04
C LYS A 57 12.80 3.29 -15.31
N ALA A 58 12.30 3.17 -16.54
CA ALA A 58 10.97 3.67 -16.90
C ALA A 58 9.86 2.87 -16.20
N ASP A 59 9.99 1.54 -16.19
CA ASP A 59 9.07 0.64 -15.48
C ASP A 59 9.09 0.90 -13.97
N PHE A 60 10.29 1.02 -13.38
CA PHE A 60 10.45 1.44 -11.99
C PHE A 60 9.70 2.76 -11.69
N SER A 61 9.91 3.80 -12.51
CA SER A 61 9.26 5.11 -12.30
C SER A 61 7.74 5.03 -12.43
N ALA A 62 7.22 4.23 -13.36
CA ALA A 62 5.79 4.03 -13.53
C ALA A 62 5.17 3.35 -12.31
N LYS A 63 5.78 2.28 -11.80
CA LYS A 63 5.30 1.55 -10.60
C LYS A 63 5.33 2.40 -9.34
N ILE A 64 6.38 3.20 -9.14
CA ILE A 64 6.44 4.18 -8.03
C ILE A 64 5.36 5.25 -8.17
N SER A 65 5.07 5.71 -9.38
CA SER A 65 4.00 6.68 -9.63
C SER A 65 2.61 6.12 -9.30
N ILE A 66 2.39 4.82 -9.56
CA ILE A 66 1.15 4.14 -9.17
C ILE A 66 1.08 4.04 -7.64
N ALA A 67 2.16 3.63 -6.97
CA ALA A 67 2.20 3.58 -5.50
C ALA A 67 1.85 4.92 -4.87
N TYR A 68 2.33 6.04 -5.44
CA TYR A 68 2.02 7.38 -4.97
C TYR A 68 0.52 7.71 -5.08
N LYS A 69 -0.13 7.36 -6.20
CA LYS A 69 -1.56 7.60 -6.43
C LYS A 69 -2.50 6.82 -5.50
N GLU A 70 -2.01 5.73 -4.93
CA GLU A 70 -2.77 4.90 -3.99
C GLU A 70 -2.71 5.42 -2.55
N THR A 71 -1.94 6.49 -2.29
CA THR A 71 -1.90 7.15 -0.99
C THR A 71 -3.27 7.79 -0.70
N PRO A 72 -3.98 7.35 0.36
CA PRO A 72 -5.27 7.90 0.74
C PRO A 72 -5.17 9.29 1.40
#